data_AF-A0A0F9PAC8-F1
#
_entry.id   AF-A0A0F9PAC8-F1
#
_cell.length_a   1.000
_cell.length_b   1.000
_cell.length_c   1.000
_cell.angle_alpha   90.00
_cell.angle_beta   90.00
_cell.angle_gamma   90.00
#
_symmetry.space_group_name_H-M   'P 1'
#
loop_
_entity.id
_entity.type
_entity.pdbx_description
1 polymer ?
#
loop_
_entity_poly.entity_id
_entity_poly.type
_entity_poly.pdbx_seq_one_letter_code
_entity_poly.pdbx_strand_id
1 'polypeptide(L)'
;MEIIFKPESIKEAEGYYKTLHITAEQQKIINSMIPILNQHFSFSEKAIKGFLWRVLIPYQKKRHMGLDNSANLTPAERIEGLLEILGLLKKELTRVLVSPEQEPLLDEAFSKTMKFYKDNFANR
;
A
#
# COMPACT_ATOMS: atom_id res chain seq x y z
N MET A 1 -9.61 -14.16 13.00
CA MET A 1 -10.69 -13.43 12.30
C MET A 1 -10.11 -12.82 11.05
N GLU A 2 -10.87 -12.85 9.96
CA GLU A 2 -10.50 -12.22 8.70
C GLU A 2 -10.99 -10.77 8.68
N ILE A 3 -10.20 -9.85 8.12
CA ILE A 3 -10.59 -8.44 7.99
C ILE A 3 -11.57 -8.32 6.81
N ILE A 4 -12.73 -7.71 7.04
CA ILE A 4 -13.78 -7.63 6.02
C ILE A 4 -13.91 -6.19 5.53
N PHE A 5 -13.83 -6.03 4.22
CA PHE A 5 -13.91 -4.74 3.55
C PHE A 5 -15.18 -4.64 2.69
N LYS A 6 -15.66 -3.41 2.53
CA LYS A 6 -16.83 -3.07 1.71
C LYS A 6 -16.62 -3.55 0.27
N PRO A 7 -17.43 -4.51 -0.24
CA PRO A 7 -17.25 -5.08 -1.57
C PRO A 7 -17.27 -4.05 -2.71
N GLU A 8 -18.09 -3.01 -2.57
CA GLU A 8 -18.16 -1.88 -3.49
C GLU A 8 -16.82 -1.13 -3.56
N SER A 9 -16.19 -0.88 -2.42
CA SER A 9 -14.89 -0.19 -2.37
C SER A 9 -13.76 -1.03 -2.99
N ILE A 10 -13.83 -2.36 -2.84
CA ILE A 10 -12.90 -3.28 -3.51
C ILE A 10 -13.08 -3.17 -5.04
N LYS A 11 -14.31 -3.26 -5.54
CA LYS A 11 -14.62 -3.15 -6.98
C LYS A 11 -14.20 -1.79 -7.55
N GLU A 12 -14.42 -0.71 -6.81
CA GLU A 12 -13.98 0.62 -7.22
C GLU A 12 -12.46 0.73 -7.28
N ALA A 13 -11.72 0.12 -6.34
CA ALA A 13 -10.27 0.10 -6.37
C ALA A 13 -9.76 -0.66 -7.61
N GLU A 14 -10.36 -1.82 -7.92
CA GLU A 14 -10.05 -2.57 -9.14
C GLU A 14 -10.35 -1.76 -10.41
N GLY A 15 -11.51 -1.11 -10.46
CA GLY A 15 -11.91 -0.23 -11.56
C GLY A 15 -10.93 0.91 -11.74
N TYR A 16 -10.54 1.56 -10.65
CA TYR A 16 -9.54 2.61 -10.65
C TYR A 16 -8.21 2.14 -11.24
N TYR A 17 -7.68 1.00 -10.77
CA TYR A 17 -6.43 0.44 -11.29
C TYR A 17 -6.45 0.24 -12.82
N LYS A 18 -7.57 -0.21 -13.38
CA LYS A 18 -7.71 -0.41 -14.85
C LYS A 18 -7.62 0.88 -15.66
N THR A 19 -7.88 2.04 -15.05
CA THR A 19 -7.82 3.35 -15.72
C THR A 19 -6.44 4.00 -15.68
N LEU A 20 -5.51 3.45 -14.89
CA LEU A 20 -4.19 4.03 -14.70
C LEU A 20 -3.24 3.67 -15.84
N HIS A 21 -2.53 4.68 -16.34
CA HIS A 21 -1.41 4.49 -17.25
C HIS A 21 -0.13 4.40 -16.43
N ILE A 22 0.37 3.17 -16.24
CA ILE A 22 1.49 2.85 -15.34
C ILE A 22 2.68 2.39 -16.17
N THR A 23 3.87 2.91 -15.88
CA THR A 23 5.09 2.47 -16.56
C THR A 23 5.55 1.10 -16.05
N ALA A 24 6.35 0.39 -16.84
CA ALA A 24 6.88 -0.92 -16.43
C ALA A 24 7.69 -0.85 -15.12
N GLU A 25 8.43 0.23 -14.91
CA GLU A 25 9.23 0.45 -13.70
C GLU A 25 8.35 0.64 -12.46
N GLN A 26 7.33 1.49 -12.57
CA GLN A 26 6.32 1.66 -11.52
C GLN A 26 5.62 0.34 -11.20
N GLN A 27 5.28 -0.44 -12.23
CA GLN A 27 4.64 -1.74 -12.06
C GLN A 27 5.53 -2.72 -11.27
N LYS A 28 6.85 -2.74 -11.50
CA LYS A 28 7.80 -3.55 -10.71
C LYS A 28 7.82 -3.14 -9.24
N ILE A 29 7.90 -1.84 -8.97
CA ILE A 29 7.93 -1.30 -7.60
C ILE A 29 6.64 -1.66 -6.86
N ILE A 30 5.48 -1.50 -7.51
CA ILE A 30 4.20 -1.87 -6.91
C ILE A 30 4.11 -3.37 -6.67
N ASN A 31 4.50 -4.18 -7.65
CA ASN A 31 4.39 -5.63 -7.55
C ASN A 31 5.25 -6.21 -6.42
N SER A 32 6.35 -5.56 -6.02
CA SER A 32 7.16 -6.03 -4.89
C SER A 32 6.46 -5.85 -3.53
N MET A 33 5.50 -4.93 -3.43
CA MET A 33 4.72 -4.70 -2.20
C MET A 33 3.53 -5.64 -2.03
N ILE A 34 3.03 -6.22 -3.13
CA ILE A 34 1.81 -7.04 -3.14
C ILE A 34 1.93 -8.29 -2.28
N PRO A 35 3.00 -9.11 -2.36
CA PRO A 35 3.11 -10.32 -1.54
C PRO A 35 3.03 -10.04 -0.05
N ILE A 36 3.56 -8.89 0.39
CA ILE A 36 3.58 -8.49 1.81
C ILE A 36 2.16 -8.14 2.27
N LEU A 37 1.41 -7.40 1.44
CA LEU A 37 0.03 -7.01 1.75
C LEU A 37 -0.95 -8.20 1.65
N ASN A 38 -0.77 -9.09 0.68
CA ASN A 38 -1.60 -10.28 0.50
C ASN A 38 -1.50 -11.30 1.65
N GLN A 39 -0.44 -11.25 2.46
CA GLN A 39 -0.34 -12.09 3.67
C GLN A 39 -1.39 -11.73 4.72
N HIS A 40 -1.96 -10.53 4.65
CA HIS A 40 -2.85 -9.99 5.68
C HIS A 40 -4.27 -9.72 5.18
N PHE A 41 -4.45 -9.61 3.86
CA PHE A 41 -5.72 -9.23 3.27
C PHE A 41 -6.13 -10.19 2.17
N SER A 42 -7.40 -10.60 2.19
CA SER A 42 -8.03 -11.41 1.14
C SER A 42 -8.53 -10.53 -0.02
N PHE A 43 -7.63 -9.76 -0.61
CA PHE A 43 -7.92 -8.93 -1.77
C PHE A 43 -7.53 -9.63 -3.06
N SER A 44 -8.13 -9.20 -4.17
CA SER A 44 -7.51 -9.42 -5.47
C SER A 44 -6.25 -8.53 -5.58
N GLU A 45 -5.25 -8.99 -6.32
CA GLU A 45 -4.07 -8.14 -6.59
C GLU A 45 -4.45 -6.80 -7.23
N LYS A 46 -5.50 -6.79 -8.07
CA LYS A 46 -6.00 -5.58 -8.72
C LYS A 46 -6.55 -4.58 -7.70
N ALA A 47 -7.25 -5.05 -6.67
CA ALA A 47 -7.76 -4.20 -5.60
C ALA A 47 -6.60 -3.60 -4.79
N ILE A 48 -5.59 -4.40 -4.42
CA ILE A 48 -4.40 -3.90 -3.72
C ILE A 48 -3.69 -2.83 -4.53
N LYS A 49 -3.45 -3.08 -5.82
CA LYS A 49 -2.84 -2.10 -6.72
C LYS A 49 -3.68 -0.82 -6.79
N GLY A 50 -5.00 -0.94 -6.89
CA GLY A 50 -5.93 0.19 -6.87
C GLY A 50 -5.79 1.05 -5.62
N PHE A 51 -5.83 0.44 -4.43
CA PHE A 51 -5.67 1.16 -3.17
C PHE A 51 -4.27 1.78 -3.03
N LEU A 52 -3.21 1.06 -3.41
CA LEU A 52 -1.84 1.58 -3.42
C LEU A 52 -1.73 2.83 -4.31
N TRP A 53 -2.29 2.80 -5.51
CA TRP A 53 -2.22 3.95 -6.41
C TRP A 53 -3.03 5.15 -5.93
N ARG A 54 -4.15 4.92 -5.24
CA ARG A 54 -4.93 5.98 -4.59
C ARG A 54 -4.12 6.74 -3.53
N VAL A 55 -3.18 6.08 -2.86
CA VAL A 55 -2.31 6.73 -1.87
C VAL A 55 -1.01 7.27 -2.47
N LEU A 56 -0.46 6.58 -3.47
CA LEU A 56 0.82 6.93 -4.08
C LEU A 56 0.74 8.19 -4.94
N ILE A 57 -0.31 8.37 -5.75
CA ILE A 57 -0.41 9.56 -6.60
C ILE A 57 -0.44 10.86 -5.77
N PRO A 58 -1.29 10.98 -4.72
CA PRO A 58 -1.25 12.14 -3.83
C PRO A 58 0.09 12.30 -3.12
N TYR A 59 0.69 11.19 -2.67
CA TYR A 59 2.01 11.20 -2.01
C TYR A 59 3.10 11.77 -2.92
N GLN A 60 3.20 11.28 -4.16
CA GLN A 60 4.17 11.74 -5.15
C GLN A 60 4.00 13.23 -5.47
N LYS A 61 2.74 13.70 -5.59
CA LYS A 61 2.43 15.12 -5.80
C LYS A 61 2.90 15.98 -4.61
N LYS A 62 2.60 15.55 -3.37
CA LYS A 62 3.00 16.26 -2.15
C LYS A 62 4.53 16.35 -2.01
N ARG A 63 5.24 15.29 -2.38
CA ARG A 63 6.70 15.19 -2.25
C ARG A 63 7.46 15.73 -3.46
N HIS A 64 6.77 16.12 -4.54
CA HIS A 64 7.38 16.47 -5.83
C HIS A 64 8.36 15.40 -6.34
N MET A 65 8.08 14.12 -6.07
CA MET A 65 8.96 13.00 -6.39
C MET A 65 8.19 11.87 -7.07
N GLY A 66 8.69 11.42 -8.22
CA GLY A 66 8.24 10.20 -8.87
C GLY A 66 8.73 8.93 -8.15
N LEU A 67 8.10 7.79 -8.43
CA LEU A 67 8.50 6.49 -7.86
C LEU A 67 9.87 6.04 -8.37
N ASP A 68 10.20 6.44 -9.59
CA ASP A 68 11.47 6.28 -10.29
C ASP A 68 12.64 7.03 -9.62
N ASN A 69 12.36 8.12 -8.90
CA ASN A 69 13.39 8.86 -8.15
C ASN A 69 13.79 8.18 -6.82
N SER A 70 13.11 7.09 -6.43
CA SER A 70 13.42 6.37 -5.18
C SER A 70 14.81 5.72 -5.17
N ALA A 71 15.41 5.49 -6.34
CA ALA A 71 16.77 4.96 -6.48
C ALA A 71 17.83 5.92 -5.90
N ASN A 72 17.56 7.23 -5.88
CA ASN A 72 18.48 8.24 -5.36
C ASN A 72 18.31 8.49 -3.85
N LEU A 73 17.29 7.89 -3.24
CA LEU A 73 17.05 8.00 -1.80
C LEU A 73 18.00 7.07 -1.02
N THR A 74 18.46 7.56 0.12
CA THR A 74 19.16 6.74 1.11
C THR A 74 18.25 5.63 1.66
N PRO A 75 18.80 4.55 2.22
CA PRO A 75 17.99 3.51 2.86
C PRO A 75 17.02 4.06 3.92
N ALA A 76 17.49 5.04 4.73
CA ALA A 76 16.66 5.72 5.73
C ALA A 76 15.46 6.45 5.10
N GLU A 77 15.68 7.23 4.04
CA GLU A 77 14.61 7.94 3.33
C GLU A 77 13.63 6.99 2.64
N ARG A 78 14.11 5.86 2.11
CA ARG A 78 13.23 4.82 1.54
C ARG A 78 12.34 4.20 2.60
N ILE A 79 12.88 3.93 3.79
CA ILE A 79 12.11 3.42 4.93
C ILE A 79 11.06 4.45 5.33
N GLU A 80 11.44 5.72 5.54
CA GLU A 80 10.50 6.78 5.91
C GLU A 80 9.40 6.95 4.86
N GLY A 81 9.76 6.93 3.58
CA GLY A 81 8.80 7.02 2.48
C GLY A 81 7.81 5.85 2.49
N LEU A 82 8.30 4.62 2.67
CA LEU A 82 7.42 3.46 2.77
C LEU A 82 6.52 3.53 4.01
N LEU A 83 7.03 3.98 5.16
CA LEU A 83 6.23 4.16 6.37
C LEU A 83 5.10 5.16 6.16
N GLU A 84 5.38 6.27 5.48
CA GLU A 84 4.35 7.27 5.15
C GLU A 84 3.31 6.69 4.18
N ILE A 85 3.74 5.94 3.15
CA ILE A 85 2.84 5.25 2.20
C ILE A 85 1.97 4.22 2.91
N LEU A 86 2.54 3.38 3.77
CA LEU A 86 1.80 2.38 4.55
C LEU A 86 0.82 3.06 5.51
N GLY A 87 1.21 4.16 6.15
CA GLY A 87 0.30 4.95 6.98
C GLY A 87 -0.88 5.54 6.22
N LEU A 88 -0.65 6.02 4.99
CA LEU A 88 -1.71 6.49 4.10
C LEU A 88 -2.61 5.33 3.65
N LEU A 89 -2.03 4.20 3.26
CA LEU A 89 -2.78 3.01 2.85
C LEU A 89 -3.66 2.50 3.99
N LYS A 90 -3.13 2.43 5.22
CA LYS A 90 -3.89 2.06 6.41
C LYS A 90 -5.13 2.95 6.58
N LYS A 91 -4.96 4.27 6.49
CA LYS A 91 -6.07 5.24 6.61
C LYS A 91 -7.14 5.00 5.54
N GLU A 92 -6.74 4.73 4.30
CA GLU A 92 -7.70 4.40 3.25
C GLU A 92 -8.41 3.07 3.53
N LEU A 93 -7.69 2.04 3.96
CA LEU A 93 -8.26 0.74 4.28
C LEU A 93 -9.22 0.78 5.49
N THR A 94 -8.92 1.58 6.51
CA THR A 94 -9.83 1.79 7.67
C THR A 94 -11.19 2.33 7.21
N ARG A 95 -11.23 3.27 6.26
CA ARG A 95 -12.47 3.88 5.76
C ARG A 95 -13.39 2.90 5.03
N VAL A 96 -12.79 1.85 4.46
CA VAL A 96 -13.49 0.84 3.67
C VAL A 96 -13.70 -0.46 4.44
N LEU A 97 -13.42 -0.49 5.74
CA LEU A 97 -13.85 -1.57 6.62
C LEU A 97 -15.37 -1.66 6.66
N VAL A 98 -15.90 -2.89 6.73
CA VAL A 98 -17.33 -3.12 6.98
C VAL A 98 -17.69 -2.74 8.41
N SER A 99 -16.79 -2.99 9.37
CA SER A 99 -16.98 -2.64 10.77
C SER A 99 -15.75 -1.93 11.34
N PRO A 100 -15.92 -0.81 12.07
CA PRO A 100 -14.82 -0.12 12.75
C PRO A 100 -14.17 -0.98 13.84
N GLU A 101 -14.88 -1.98 14.38
CA GLU A 101 -14.34 -2.91 15.38
C GLU A 101 -13.19 -3.78 14.84
N GLN A 102 -13.02 -3.83 13.52
CA GLN A 102 -11.93 -4.56 12.87
C GLN A 102 -10.66 -3.70 12.69
N GLU A 103 -10.70 -2.41 13.05
CA GLU A 103 -9.53 -1.52 12.99
C GLU A 103 -8.31 -2.08 13.76
N PRO A 104 -8.44 -2.67 14.96
CA PRO A 104 -7.31 -3.29 15.65
C PRO A 104 -6.63 -4.43 14.86
N LEU A 105 -7.39 -5.18 14.05
CA LEU A 105 -6.83 -6.24 13.20
C LEU A 105 -6.02 -5.63 12.05
N LEU A 106 -6.48 -4.51 11.50
CA LEU A 106 -5.76 -3.73 10.50
C LEU A 106 -4.47 -3.16 11.10
N ASP A 107 -4.51 -2.64 12.32
CA ASP A 107 -3.36 -2.14 13.07
C ASP A 107 -2.29 -3.22 13.26
N GLU A 108 -2.72 -4.43 13.62
CA GLU A 108 -1.83 -5.57 13.79
C GLU A 108 -1.18 -5.98 12.46
N ALA A 109 -1.97 -6.06 11.37
CA ALA A 109 -1.48 -6.37 10.04
C ALA A 109 -0.41 -5.37 9.55
N PHE A 110 -0.66 -4.07 9.71
CA PHE A 110 0.29 -3.03 9.34
C PHE A 110 1.53 -3.04 10.23
N SER A 111 1.39 -3.35 11.52
CA SER A 111 2.53 -3.49 12.43
C SER A 111 3.43 -4.66 12.03
N LYS A 112 2.85 -5.80 11.64
CA LYS A 112 3.58 -6.97 11.12
C LYS A 112 4.28 -6.65 9.80
N THR A 113 3.57 -6.01 8.86
CA THR A 113 4.13 -5.54 7.59
C THR A 113 5.33 -4.62 7.80
N MET A 114 5.19 -3.65 8.70
CA MET A 114 6.24 -2.70 9.03
C MET A 114 7.45 -3.38 9.68
N LYS A 115 7.23 -4.31 10.61
CA LYS A 115 8.31 -5.09 11.22
C LYS A 115 9.03 -5.94 10.18
N PHE A 116 8.30 -6.69 9.36
CA PHE A 116 8.87 -7.49 8.28
C PHE A 116 9.73 -6.66 7.34
N TYR A 117 9.25 -5.47 6.93
CA TYR A 117 10.01 -4.60 6.07
C TYR A 117 11.32 -4.13 6.72
N LYS A 118 11.24 -3.66 7.98
CA LYS A 118 12.43 -3.22 8.72
C LYS A 118 13.46 -4.34 8.86
N ASP A 119 13.03 -5.54 9.20
CA ASP A 119 13.92 -6.68 9.45
C ASP A 119 14.61 -7.19 8.18
N ASN A 120 13.98 -7.04 7.00
CA ASN A 120 14.46 -7.65 5.75
C ASN A 120 15.04 -6.64 4.73
N PHE A 121 14.67 -5.37 4.81
CA PHE A 121 14.96 -4.39 3.76
C PHE A 121 15.53 -3.07 4.27
N ALA A 122 15.48 -2.76 5.57
CA ALA A 122 16.03 -1.49 6.09
C ALA A 122 17.56 -1.36 5.98
N ASN A 123 18.26 -2.50 5.86
CA ASN A 123 19.73 -2.54 5.83
C ASN A 123 20.30 -2.70 4.40
N ARG A 124 19.49 -2.56 3.36
CA ARG A 124 19.91 -2.70 1.95
C ARG A 124 20.17 -1.35 1.28
#